data_AF-A0A7D3XJ24-F1
#
_entry.id   AF-A0A7D3XJ24-F1
#
_cell.length_a   1.000
_cell.length_b   1.000
_cell.length_c   1.000
_cell.angle_alpha   90.00
_cell.angle_beta   90.00
_cell.angle_gamma   90.00
#
_symmetry.space_group_name_H-M   'P 1'
#
loop_
_entity.id
_entity.type
_entity.pdbx_description
1 polymer ?
#
loop_
_entity_poly.entity_id
_entity_poly.type
_entity_poly.pdbx_seq_one_letter_code
_entity_poly.pdbx_strand_id
1 'polypeptide(L)'
;MQLADHQAQVISHSETPWASITFAGTRHLLALVFAGDTAVEAGERFIAALPEHEFMIPGQLVADATVVEAEHRLFPSPRLSATCELLLLEEG
;
A
#
# COMPACT_ATOMS: atom_id res chain seq x y z
N MET A 1 -14.68 0.67 -4.38
CA MET A 1 -14.26 1.92 -3.70
C MET A 1 -12.87 2.26 -4.16
N GLN A 2 -12.53 3.55 -4.20
CA GLN A 2 -11.17 3.96 -4.53
C GLN A 2 -10.29 3.81 -3.29
N LEU A 3 -9.13 3.20 -3.45
CA LEU A 3 -8.21 2.97 -2.34
C LEU A 3 -7.60 4.33 -1.89
N ALA A 4 -7.56 4.58 -0.58
CA ALA A 4 -7.00 5.79 0.06
C ALA A 4 -7.64 7.16 -0.30
N ASP A 5 -8.71 7.23 -1.10
CA ASP A 5 -9.44 8.45 -1.48
C ASP A 5 -8.56 9.65 -1.92
N HIS A 6 -7.40 9.39 -2.52
CA HIS A 6 -6.38 10.41 -2.85
C HIS A 6 -5.84 11.22 -1.67
N GLN A 7 -6.00 10.75 -0.44
CA GLN A 7 -5.53 11.40 0.78
C GLN A 7 -4.10 11.01 1.17
N ALA A 8 -3.51 10.01 0.50
CA ALA A 8 -2.17 9.54 0.77
C ALA A 8 -1.13 10.28 -0.08
N GLN A 9 0.01 10.60 0.54
CA GLN A 9 1.24 10.96 -0.15
C GLN A 9 2.22 9.78 -0.10
N VAL A 10 2.75 9.38 -1.26
CA VAL A 10 3.86 8.42 -1.33
C VAL A 10 5.15 9.14 -0.93
N ILE A 11 5.82 8.64 0.10
CA ILE A 11 7.08 9.17 0.62
C ILE A 11 8.27 8.44 0.01
N SER A 12 8.16 7.13 -0.10
CA SER A 12 9.15 6.30 -0.77
C SER A 12 8.47 5.10 -1.43
N HIS A 13 9.12 4.63 -2.49
CA HIS A 13 8.79 3.40 -3.18
C HIS A 13 10.11 2.71 -3.48
N SER A 14 10.24 1.46 -3.04
CA SER A 14 11.31 0.58 -3.46
C SER A 14 10.73 -0.71 -4.04
N GLU A 15 11.54 -1.34 -4.87
CA GLU A 15 11.21 -2.60 -5.51
C GLU A 15 12.38 -3.56 -5.38
N THR A 16 12.07 -4.85 -5.26
CA THR A 16 13.06 -5.91 -5.22
C THR A 16 12.55 -7.09 -6.03
N PRO A 17 13.38 -7.66 -6.93
CA PRO A 17 13.01 -8.86 -7.67
C PRO A 17 12.58 -9.97 -6.73
N TRP A 18 11.51 -10.66 -7.10
CA TRP A 18 10.99 -11.81 -6.37
C TRP A 18 10.75 -12.95 -7.35
N ALA A 19 11.08 -14.17 -6.94
CA ALA A 19 10.76 -15.35 -7.72
C ALA A 19 10.50 -16.54 -6.80
N SER A 20 9.69 -17.45 -7.31
CA SER A 20 9.43 -18.77 -6.76
C SER A 20 9.71 -19.83 -7.84
N ILE A 21 9.36 -21.09 -7.58
CA ILE A 21 9.54 -22.18 -8.55
C ILE A 21 8.67 -21.97 -9.81
N THR A 22 7.49 -21.39 -9.66
CA THR A 22 6.49 -21.30 -10.74
C THR A 22 6.16 -19.88 -11.19
N PHE A 23 6.58 -18.86 -10.43
CA PHE A 23 6.26 -17.47 -10.71
C PHE A 23 7.48 -16.57 -10.49
N ALA A 24 7.62 -15.56 -11.34
CA ALA A 24 8.50 -14.42 -11.15
C ALA A 24 7.66 -13.16 -10.91
N GLY A 25 8.27 -12.15 -10.33
CA GLY A 25 7.58 -10.94 -9.97
C GLY A 25 8.49 -9.92 -9.30
N THR A 26 7.85 -8.91 -8.72
CA THR A 26 8.49 -7.84 -7.99
C THR A 26 7.74 -7.60 -6.69
N ARG A 27 8.51 -7.47 -5.61
CA ARG A 27 7.99 -7.03 -4.32
C ARG A 27 8.16 -5.52 -4.22
N HIS A 28 7.05 -4.82 -4.04
CA HIS A 28 7.00 -3.37 -3.89
C HIS A 28 6.82 -3.03 -2.42
N LEU A 29 7.62 -2.12 -1.90
CA LEU A 29 7.44 -1.54 -0.58
C LEU A 29 7.16 -0.05 -0.75
N LEU A 30 6.02 0.39 -0.23
CA LEU A 30 5.54 1.77 -0.33
C LEU A 30 5.40 2.34 1.08
N ALA A 31 6.01 3.50 1.32
CA ALA A 31 5.75 4.29 2.52
C ALA A 31 4.77 5.41 2.17
N LEU A 32 3.64 5.44 2.87
CA LEU A 32 2.55 6.38 2.68
C LEU A 32 2.39 7.26 3.92
N VAL A 33 1.94 8.49 3.69
CA VAL A 33 1.58 9.44 4.74
C VAL A 33 0.21 10.01 4.46
N PHE A 34 -0.60 10.07 5.50
CA PHE A 34 -1.91 10.72 5.55
C PHE A 34 -1.83 11.83 6.60
N ALA A 35 -2.05 13.09 6.20
CA ALA A 35 -1.87 14.25 7.09
C ALA A 35 -3.16 15.06 7.26
N GLY A 36 -3.57 15.28 8.51
CA GLY A 36 -4.84 15.91 8.87
C GLY A 36 -5.95 14.90 9.11
N ASP A 37 -6.99 15.31 9.84
CA ASP A 37 -8.05 14.42 10.33
C ASP A 37 -8.73 13.60 9.21
N THR A 38 -9.15 14.27 8.12
CA THR A 38 -9.77 13.61 6.97
C THR A 38 -8.85 12.59 6.31
N ALA A 39 -7.56 12.91 6.22
CA ALA A 39 -6.61 11.99 5.61
C ALA A 39 -6.36 10.79 6.52
N VAL A 40 -6.25 10.99 7.84
CA VAL A 40 -6.09 9.90 8.81
C VAL A 40 -7.28 8.94 8.74
N GLU A 41 -8.51 9.44 8.71
CA GLU A 41 -9.71 8.59 8.55
C GLU A 41 -9.69 7.80 7.22
N ALA A 42 -9.24 8.43 6.13
CA ALA A 42 -9.06 7.72 4.86
C ALA A 42 -7.94 6.67 4.94
N GLY A 43 -6.89 6.94 5.70
CA GLY A 43 -5.79 6.00 5.95
C GLY A 43 -6.21 4.80 6.80
N GLU A 44 -7.08 4.98 7.80
CA GLU A 44 -7.66 3.87 8.56
C GLU A 44 -8.52 2.97 7.65
N ARG A 45 -9.35 3.56 6.79
CA ARG A 45 -10.11 2.81 5.79
C ARG A 45 -9.21 2.13 4.76
N PHE A 46 -8.11 2.77 4.37
CA PHE A 46 -7.08 2.17 3.52
C PHE A 46 -6.47 0.93 4.17
N ILE A 47 -6.06 1.01 5.44
CA ILE A 47 -5.46 -0.12 6.17
C ILE A 47 -6.42 -1.31 6.19
N ALA A 48 -7.70 -1.07 6.46
CA ALA A 48 -8.71 -2.12 6.49
C ALA A 48 -9.02 -2.70 5.10
N ALA A 49 -9.01 -1.86 4.05
CA ALA A 49 -9.42 -2.27 2.71
C ALA A 49 -8.29 -2.88 1.87
N LEU A 50 -7.02 -2.54 2.12
CA LEU A 50 -5.88 -2.95 1.27
C LEU A 50 -5.78 -4.48 1.09
N PRO A 51 -5.87 -5.32 2.14
CA PRO A 51 -5.68 -6.77 2.00
C PRO A 51 -6.73 -7.47 1.15
N GLU A 52 -7.93 -6.90 1.08
CA GLU A 52 -9.04 -7.44 0.29
C GLU A 52 -9.25 -6.69 -1.03
N HIS A 53 -8.38 -5.72 -1.34
CA HIS A 53 -8.54 -4.90 -2.53
C HIS A 53 -8.10 -5.67 -3.79
N GLU A 54 -9.02 -5.88 -4.70
CA GLU A 54 -8.71 -6.41 -6.02
C GLU A 54 -8.14 -5.31 -6.92
N PHE A 55 -6.86 -5.44 -7.26
CA PHE A 55 -6.17 -4.54 -8.16
C PHE A 55 -6.37 -4.95 -9.61
N MET A 56 -6.75 -3.99 -10.45
CA MET A 56 -6.83 -4.17 -11.90
C MET A 56 -5.69 -3.41 -12.58
N ILE A 57 -4.52 -4.04 -12.66
CA ILE A 57 -3.33 -3.47 -13.32
C ILE A 57 -3.12 -4.21 -14.65
N PRO A 58 -3.14 -3.53 -15.81
CA PRO A 58 -2.93 -4.19 -17.09
C PRO A 58 -1.58 -4.92 -17.17
N GLY A 59 -1.60 -6.21 -17.49
CA GLY A 59 -0.39 -7.03 -17.67
C GLY A 59 0.32 -7.44 -16.38
N GLN A 60 -0.30 -7.20 -15.21
CA GLN A 60 0.28 -7.52 -13.91
C GLN A 60 -0.79 -8.06 -12.96
N LEU A 61 -0.44 -9.09 -12.20
CA LEU A 61 -1.30 -9.64 -11.16
C LEU A 61 -0.75 -9.26 -9.78
N VAL A 62 -1.56 -8.61 -8.95
CA VAL A 62 -1.21 -8.41 -7.53
C VAL A 62 -1.59 -9.69 -6.77
N ALA A 63 -0.58 -10.48 -6.40
CA ALA A 63 -0.77 -11.73 -5.69
C ALA A 63 -0.97 -11.53 -4.19
N ASP A 64 -0.39 -10.48 -3.62
CA ASP A 64 -0.57 -10.12 -2.21
C ASP A 64 -0.43 -8.60 -2.05
N ALA A 65 -1.17 -8.05 -1.09
CA ALA A 65 -1.10 -6.65 -0.72
C ALA A 65 -1.41 -6.52 0.77
N THR A 66 -0.51 -5.93 1.55
CA THR A 66 -0.68 -5.88 3.00
C THR A 66 -0.04 -4.64 3.61
N VAL A 67 -0.59 -4.18 4.72
CA VAL A 67 0.03 -3.14 5.55
C VAL A 67 0.94 -3.84 6.55
N VAL A 68 2.24 -3.57 6.45
CA VAL A 68 3.26 -4.19 7.32
C VAL A 68 3.58 -3.33 8.54
N GLU A 69 3.33 -2.01 8.46
CA GLU A 69 3.55 -1.08 9.56
C GLU A 69 2.54 0.08 9.47
N ALA A 70 2.03 0.52 10.62
CA ALA A 70 1.20 1.73 10.71
C ALA A 70 1.50 2.48 12.02
N GLU A 71 1.75 3.77 11.93
CA GLU A 71 2.03 4.65 13.07
C GLU A 71 1.09 5.85 13.06
N HIS A 72 0.38 6.08 14.17
CA HIS A 72 -0.41 7.28 14.40
C HIS A 72 0.37 8.28 15.24
N ARG A 73 0.44 9.52 14.76
CA ARG A 73 0.95 10.67 15.50
C ARG A 73 -0.17 11.69 15.67
N LEU A 74 -0.48 12.04 16.92
CA LEU A 74 -1.56 12.98 17.25
C LEU A 74 -1.10 14.44 17.34
N PHE A 75 0.18 14.68 17.64
CA PHE A 75 0.75 16.01 17.85
C PHE A 75 1.97 16.27 16.96
N PRO A 76 2.21 17.50 16.47
CA PRO A 76 1.40 18.72 16.67
C PRO A 76 0.11 18.74 15.83
N SER A 77 -0.01 17.83 14.87
CA SER A 77 -1.22 17.60 14.09
C SER A 77 -1.39 16.11 13.80
N PRO A 78 -2.62 15.62 13.62
CA PRO A 78 -2.90 14.23 13.27
C PRO A 78 -2.20 13.81 11.98
N ARG A 79 -1.52 12.68 12.04
CA ARG A 79 -0.85 12.04 10.93
C ARG A 79 -0.85 10.53 11.11
N LEU A 80 -1.05 9.81 10.01
CA LEU A 80 -0.87 8.38 9.92
C LEU A 80 0.22 8.09 8.88
N SER A 81 1.24 7.35 9.28
CA SER A 81 2.24 6.79 8.38
C SER A 81 1.94 5.30 8.22
N ALA A 82 1.90 4.80 6.99
CA ALA A 82 1.68 3.38 6.73
C ALA A 82 2.72 2.87 5.74
N THR A 83 3.32 1.73 6.04
CA THR A 83 4.16 0.99 5.10
C THR A 83 3.34 -0.19 4.59
N CYS A 84 3.20 -0.32 3.28
CA CYS A 84 2.56 -1.45 2.66
C CYS A 84 3.49 -2.19 1.70
N GLU A 85 3.35 -3.50 1.69
CA GLU A 85 4.04 -4.41 0.78
C GLU A 85 3.02 -4.95 -0.24
N LEU A 86 3.41 -4.95 -1.51
CA LEU A 86 2.64 -5.57 -2.58
C LEU A 86 3.54 -6.55 -3.35
N LEU A 87 3.02 -7.74 -3.63
CA LEU A 87 3.66 -8.70 -4.51
C LEU A 87 2.98 -8.68 -5.87
N LEU A 88 3.68 -8.17 -6.87
CA LEU A 88 3.22 -8.15 -8.26
C LEU A 88 3.89 -9.30 -9.00
N LEU A 89 3.11 -10.12 -9.69
CA LEU A 89 3.59 -11.19 -10.55
C LEU A 89 3.65 -10.72 -12.00
N GLU A 90 4.68 -11.17 -12.70
CA GLU A 90 4.79 -11.02 -14.15
C GLU A 90 3.81 -11.99 -14.83
N GLU A 91 3.11 -11.53 -15.87
CA GLU A 91 2.41 -12.45 -16.77
C GLU A 91 3.46 -13.25 -17.57
N GLY A 92 3.33 -14.58 -17.54
CA GLY A 92 4.20 -15.51 -18.29
C GLY A 92 3.84 -15.65 -19.75
#